data_AF-A0A6S7JUN7-F1
#
_entry.id   AF-A0A6S7JUN7-F1
#
_cell.length_a   1.000
_cell.length_b   1.000
_cell.length_c   1.000
_cell.angle_alpha   90.00
_cell.angle_beta   90.00
_cell.angle_gamma   90.00
#
_symmetry.space_group_name_H-M   'P 1'
#
loop_
_entity.id
_entity.type
_entity.pdbx_description
1 polymer ?
#
loop_
_entity_poly.entity_id
_entity_poly.type
_entity_poly.pdbx_seq_one_letter_code
_entity_poly.pdbx_strand_id
1 'polypeptide(L)'
;MGVSDCDNMLMLLGVSTDMSAKEREVVTSLMIKGFNDLAKEAGTSVNGGQSVLNPWYIIGGVATSVVSSNEFIMPENAVEGDVLVLTKPLGTQIAVNAHQWLEQPKYWEKIKDIVSESDVKKAYQEAMFGMARLNKTAAKLMHKFHAHAATDVTGFGMLGHAKNLAANQKAEVSFVIESLPIYAHMAAVAKASPINFKLLDGYSAETSGKSITVHHHHHCHHHHHHHYHYHHHDHHYHHDHHHHHYHHDHHDHHDHHDHHDHHHHHDHHHHHDHHHHHDHHHTMNTMIITIP
;
A
#
# COMPACT_ATOMS: atom_id res chain seq x y z
N MET A 1 17.31 -13.32 0.51
CA MET A 1 17.75 -14.37 1.46
C MET A 1 16.67 -15.37 1.86
N GLY A 2 15.36 -15.07 1.91
CA GLY A 2 14.33 -16.09 2.20
C GLY A 2 14.24 -16.61 3.65
N VAL A 3 15.20 -16.26 4.51
CA VAL A 3 15.17 -16.56 5.96
C VAL A 3 13.96 -15.89 6.60
N SER A 4 13.11 -16.67 7.27
CA SER A 4 11.85 -16.19 7.86
C SER A 4 11.90 -15.91 9.35
N ASP A 5 12.91 -16.41 10.05
CA ASP A 5 13.00 -16.39 11.51
C ASP A 5 14.35 -15.80 11.95
N CYS A 6 14.36 -15.18 13.13
CA CYS A 6 15.48 -14.40 13.63
C CYS A 6 15.78 -14.81 15.07
N ASP A 7 16.99 -15.27 15.34
CA ASP A 7 17.36 -15.78 16.66
C ASP A 7 17.60 -14.65 17.65
N ASN A 8 18.12 -13.52 17.17
CA ASN A 8 18.55 -12.43 18.03
C ASN A 8 18.52 -11.07 17.32
N MET A 9 17.97 -10.06 18.00
CA MET A 9 18.11 -8.66 17.60
C MET A 9 18.92 -7.84 18.60
N LEU A 10 19.69 -6.88 18.08
CA LEU A 10 20.29 -5.79 18.83
C LEU A 10 19.73 -4.46 18.33
N MET A 11 19.45 -3.52 19.23
CA MET A 11 18.94 -2.18 18.89
C MET A 11 20.04 -1.12 18.96
N LEU A 12 20.10 -0.24 17.96
CA LEU A 12 21.05 0.88 17.90
C LEU A 12 20.28 2.19 17.90
N LEU A 13 20.55 3.05 18.88
CA LEU A 13 19.80 4.28 19.11
C LEU A 13 20.72 5.49 19.25
N GLY A 14 20.48 6.51 18.43
CA GLY A 14 21.01 7.86 18.61
C GLY A 14 19.90 8.77 19.13
N VAL A 15 20.03 9.26 20.36
CA VAL A 15 19.06 10.18 20.97
C VAL A 15 19.49 11.61 20.68
N SER A 16 18.60 12.40 20.06
CA SER A 16 18.90 13.79 19.68
C SER A 16 19.28 14.65 20.88
N THR A 17 20.38 15.40 20.75
CA THR A 17 20.79 16.44 21.71
C THR A 17 19.84 17.63 21.78
N ASP A 18 19.02 17.82 20.74
CA ASP A 18 18.25 19.05 20.55
C ASP A 18 16.88 18.96 21.23
N MET A 19 16.42 17.74 21.52
CA MET A 19 15.24 17.47 22.36
C MET A 19 15.52 17.81 23.83
N SER A 20 14.53 18.35 24.53
CA SER A 20 14.51 18.47 26.00
C SER A 20 14.46 17.09 26.68
N ALA A 21 14.75 17.04 27.98
CA ALA A 21 14.73 15.80 28.75
C ALA A 21 13.37 15.07 28.67
N LYS A 22 12.26 15.82 28.72
CA LYS A 22 10.89 15.28 28.64
C LYS A 22 10.56 14.74 27.24
N GLU A 23 11.00 15.43 26.19
CA GLU A 23 10.81 14.94 24.81
C GLU A 23 11.64 13.68 24.56
N ARG A 24 12.90 13.64 25.04
CA ARG A 24 13.74 12.43 24.96
C ARG A 24 13.10 11.25 25.66
N GLU A 25 12.54 11.44 26.85
CA GLU A 25 11.85 10.38 27.60
C GLU A 25 10.68 9.80 26.80
N VAL A 26 9.77 10.66 26.30
CA VAL A 26 8.59 10.24 25.53
C VAL A 26 8.98 9.58 24.21
N VAL A 27 9.80 10.25 23.40
CA VAL A 27 10.20 9.77 22.05
C VAL A 27 11.00 8.47 22.17
N THR A 28 11.97 8.39 23.08
CA THR A 28 12.77 7.17 23.28
C THR A 28 11.89 6.01 23.74
N SER A 29 11.00 6.22 24.71
CA SER A 29 10.11 5.16 25.20
C SER A 29 9.19 4.62 24.12
N LEU A 30 8.61 5.50 23.28
CA LEU A 30 7.74 5.10 22.17
C LEU A 30 8.51 4.37 21.06
N MET A 31 9.72 4.83 20.73
CA MET A 31 10.56 4.21 19.70
C MET A 31 11.06 2.83 20.13
N ILE A 32 11.50 2.68 21.39
CA ILE A 32 11.87 1.38 21.96
C ILE A 32 10.65 0.44 21.99
N LYS A 33 9.47 0.94 22.39
CA LYS A 33 8.24 0.14 22.37
C LYS A 33 7.93 -0.36 20.95
N GLY A 34 7.92 0.52 19.95
CA GLY A 34 7.64 0.14 18.55
C GLY A 34 8.65 -0.87 18.01
N PHE A 35 9.94 -0.72 18.32
CA PHE A 35 10.97 -1.69 17.92
C PHE A 35 10.73 -3.07 18.57
N ASN A 36 10.40 -3.11 19.87
CA ASN A 36 10.11 -4.34 20.59
C ASN A 36 8.81 -5.02 20.12
N ASP A 37 7.77 -4.25 19.80
CA ASP A 37 6.51 -4.79 19.25
C ASP A 37 6.76 -5.49 17.89
N LEU A 38 7.58 -4.88 17.01
CA LEU A 38 7.95 -5.47 15.72
C LEU A 38 8.91 -6.65 15.84
N ALA A 39 9.85 -6.64 16.80
CA ALA A 39 10.67 -7.81 17.11
C ALA A 39 9.80 -8.99 17.56
N LYS A 40 8.78 -8.73 18.39
CA LYS A 40 7.81 -9.73 18.83
C LYS A 40 6.95 -10.27 17.68
N GLU A 41 6.50 -9.42 16.75
CA GLU A 41 5.82 -9.85 15.51
C GLU A 41 6.74 -10.72 14.63
N ALA A 42 8.03 -10.36 14.55
CA ALA A 42 9.05 -11.16 13.88
C ALA A 42 9.38 -12.48 14.59
N GLY A 43 8.83 -12.73 15.78
CA GLY A 43 9.05 -13.95 16.57
C GLY A 43 10.41 -13.99 17.30
N THR A 44 10.99 -12.83 17.58
CA THR A 44 12.31 -12.68 18.19
C THR A 44 12.29 -11.67 19.34
N SER A 45 13.44 -11.44 19.98
CA SER A 45 13.60 -10.46 21.06
C SER A 45 14.84 -9.60 20.88
N VAL A 46 14.76 -8.36 21.39
CA VAL A 46 15.89 -7.44 21.49
C VAL A 46 16.66 -7.77 22.76
N ASN A 47 17.79 -8.47 22.62
CA ASN A 47 18.57 -8.98 23.76
C ASN A 47 19.76 -8.07 24.15
N GLY A 48 19.86 -6.90 23.52
CA GLY A 48 20.91 -5.92 23.78
C GLY A 48 20.85 -4.75 22.82
N GLY A 49 21.80 -3.84 22.96
CA GLY A 49 21.87 -2.65 22.13
C GLY A 49 22.80 -1.58 22.69
N GLN A 50 22.95 -0.50 21.94
CA GLN A 50 23.70 0.68 22.37
C GLN A 50 22.86 1.92 22.13
N SER A 51 22.78 2.79 23.15
CA SER A 51 22.19 4.13 23.04
C SER A 51 23.29 5.17 23.21
N VAL A 52 23.33 6.18 22.35
CA VAL A 52 24.28 7.30 22.41
C VAL A 52 23.56 8.64 22.22
N LEU A 53 24.14 9.72 22.72
CA LEU A 53 23.73 11.07 22.33
C LEU A 53 24.29 11.39 20.94
N ASN A 54 23.48 11.99 20.08
CA ASN A 54 23.84 12.37 18.72
C ASN A 54 23.03 13.63 18.34
N PRO A 55 23.45 14.50 17.38
CA PRO A 55 22.61 15.62 16.96
C PRO A 55 21.28 15.15 16.36
N TRP A 56 21.31 14.12 15.52
CA TRP A 56 20.12 13.57 14.86
C TRP A 56 19.57 12.35 15.62
N TYR A 57 18.26 12.15 15.56
CA TYR A 57 17.67 10.91 16.02
C TYR A 57 18.00 9.77 15.05
N ILE A 58 18.59 8.69 15.55
CA ILE A 58 18.95 7.50 14.78
C ILE A 58 18.24 6.31 15.41
N ILE A 59 17.56 5.50 14.60
CA ILE A 59 17.03 4.20 14.99
C ILE A 59 17.48 3.15 13.98
N GLY A 60 17.96 2.02 14.48
CA GLY A 60 18.42 0.91 13.68
C GLY A 60 18.71 -0.30 14.56
N GLY A 61 19.39 -1.30 14.01
CA GLY A 61 19.72 -2.51 14.75
C GLY A 61 20.45 -3.54 13.90
N VAL A 62 20.69 -4.69 14.51
CA VAL A 62 21.25 -5.89 13.87
C VAL A 62 20.27 -7.02 14.08
N ALA A 63 19.98 -7.78 13.04
CA ALA A 63 19.21 -9.02 13.10
C ALA A 63 20.12 -10.18 12.70
N THR A 64 20.16 -11.23 13.52
CA THR A 64 21.04 -12.40 13.33
C THR A 64 20.21 -13.67 13.34
N SER A 65 20.56 -14.61 12.45
CA SER A 65 20.01 -15.98 12.41
C SER A 65 21.11 -16.97 12.07
N VAL A 66 21.11 -18.14 12.71
CA VAL A 66 21.94 -19.30 12.37
C VAL A 66 21.05 -20.30 11.64
N VAL A 67 21.30 -20.45 10.33
CA VAL A 67 20.43 -21.19 9.41
C VAL A 67 21.16 -22.34 8.74
N SER A 68 20.43 -23.42 8.49
CA SER A 68 20.85 -24.52 7.62
C SER A 68 20.65 -24.18 6.13
N SER A 69 21.24 -24.96 5.23
CA SER A 69 21.32 -24.63 3.79
C SER A 69 19.98 -24.60 3.05
N ASN A 70 18.92 -25.18 3.62
CA ASN A 70 17.56 -25.16 3.07
C ASN A 70 16.67 -24.06 3.67
N GLU A 71 17.15 -23.29 4.66
CA GLU A 71 16.38 -22.22 5.31
C GLU A 71 16.64 -20.83 4.69
N PHE A 72 17.67 -20.72 3.83
CA PHE A 72 17.95 -19.53 3.04
C PHE A 72 17.97 -19.82 1.53
N ILE A 73 17.80 -18.75 0.75
CA ILE A 73 17.81 -18.75 -0.71
C ILE A 73 18.88 -17.75 -1.15
N MET A 74 19.87 -18.26 -1.89
CA MET A 74 20.95 -17.45 -2.46
C MET A 74 20.41 -16.55 -3.59
N PRO A 75 20.76 -15.24 -3.61
CA PRO A 75 20.20 -14.28 -4.54
C PRO A 75 20.92 -14.28 -5.90
N GLU A 76 21.15 -15.46 -6.49
CA GLU A 76 22.11 -15.66 -7.59
C GLU A 76 21.67 -16.68 -8.67
N ASN A 77 20.46 -17.23 -8.58
CA ASN A 77 20.01 -18.34 -9.43
C ASN A 77 18.85 -17.98 -10.38
N ALA A 78 18.58 -16.69 -10.63
CA ALA A 78 17.57 -16.27 -11.62
C ALA A 78 17.92 -16.77 -13.02
N VAL A 79 16.88 -17.09 -13.80
CA VAL A 79 16.98 -17.61 -15.17
C VAL A 79 16.08 -16.84 -16.14
N GLU A 80 16.30 -17.04 -17.43
CA GLU A 80 15.42 -16.56 -18.50
C GLU A 80 13.99 -17.09 -18.31
N GLY A 81 12.98 -16.25 -18.59
CA GLY A 81 11.57 -16.56 -18.34
C GLY A 81 11.10 -16.41 -16.88
N ASP A 82 11.95 -15.94 -15.95
CA ASP A 82 11.51 -15.58 -14.60
C ASP A 82 10.79 -14.22 -14.56
N VAL A 83 9.69 -14.14 -13.80
CA VAL A 83 9.00 -12.90 -13.45
C VAL A 83 9.62 -12.22 -12.24
N LEU A 84 9.58 -10.89 -12.23
CA LEU A 84 9.84 -10.07 -11.06
C LEU A 84 8.54 -9.89 -10.27
N VAL A 85 8.62 -9.82 -8.95
CA VAL A 85 7.47 -9.53 -8.08
C VAL A 85 7.89 -8.55 -6.99
N LEU A 86 7.23 -7.38 -6.93
CA LEU A 86 7.50 -6.36 -5.90
C LEU A 86 6.42 -6.39 -4.80
N THR A 87 6.82 -6.59 -3.54
CA THR A 87 5.88 -6.88 -2.43
C THR A 87 5.25 -5.66 -1.76
N LYS A 88 5.66 -4.43 -2.12
CA LYS A 88 5.16 -3.16 -1.57
C LYS A 88 5.26 -2.06 -2.64
N PRO A 89 4.31 -1.10 -2.72
CA PRO A 89 4.36 -0.04 -3.72
C PRO A 89 5.44 1.02 -3.44
N LEU A 90 5.88 1.69 -4.50
CA LEU A 90 6.90 2.73 -4.59
C LEU A 90 6.43 4.11 -4.09
N GLY A 91 7.40 4.93 -3.68
CA GLY A 91 7.21 6.33 -3.31
C GLY A 91 7.08 6.65 -1.81
N THR A 92 7.69 5.88 -0.89
CA THR A 92 7.56 6.19 0.56
C THR A 92 8.22 7.53 0.90
N GLN A 93 9.35 7.85 0.27
CA GLN A 93 10.02 9.14 0.48
C GLN A 93 9.12 10.33 0.09
N ILE A 94 8.36 10.22 -0.99
CA ILE A 94 7.46 11.28 -1.47
C ILE A 94 6.26 11.44 -0.52
N ALA A 95 5.66 10.33 -0.07
CA ALA A 95 4.55 10.37 0.89
C ALA A 95 4.94 11.04 2.22
N VAL A 96 6.13 10.71 2.75
CA VAL A 96 6.65 11.33 3.98
C VAL A 96 6.97 12.82 3.77
N ASN A 97 7.60 13.19 2.66
CA ASN A 97 7.92 14.60 2.37
C ASN A 97 6.65 15.43 2.13
N ALA A 98 5.69 14.93 1.35
CA ALA A 98 4.42 15.62 1.10
C ALA A 98 3.66 15.89 2.40
N HIS A 99 3.64 14.94 3.34
CA HIS A 99 3.04 15.11 4.65
C HIS A 99 3.77 16.18 5.49
N GLN A 100 5.11 16.15 5.53
CA GLN A 100 5.91 17.18 6.21
C GLN A 100 5.73 18.58 5.58
N TRP A 101 5.40 18.65 4.28
CA TRP A 101 5.21 19.92 3.59
C TRP A 101 3.89 20.60 3.91
N LEU A 102 2.88 19.90 4.44
CA LEU A 102 1.62 20.51 4.90
C LEU A 102 1.89 21.65 5.91
N GLU A 103 2.93 21.52 6.73
CA GLU A 103 3.37 22.53 7.71
C GLU A 103 4.43 23.51 7.15
N GLN A 104 4.80 23.38 5.88
CA GLN A 104 5.85 24.17 5.21
C GLN A 104 5.31 24.84 3.94
N PRO A 105 4.70 26.05 4.04
CA PRO A 105 4.03 26.71 2.91
C PRO A 105 4.87 26.81 1.63
N LYS A 106 6.19 27.03 1.76
CA LYS A 106 7.17 27.07 0.64
C LYS A 106 7.12 25.84 -0.28
N TYR A 107 6.77 24.67 0.26
CA TYR A 107 6.68 23.42 -0.48
C TYR A 107 5.23 23.02 -0.77
N TRP A 108 4.30 23.21 0.18
CA TRP A 108 2.86 22.90 -0.02
C TRP A 108 2.25 23.65 -1.21
N GLU A 109 2.55 24.96 -1.31
CA GLU A 109 2.04 25.83 -2.38
C GLU A 109 2.41 25.35 -3.80
N LYS A 110 3.39 24.46 -3.94
CA LYS A 110 3.81 23.89 -5.23
C LYS A 110 3.10 22.59 -5.62
N ILE A 111 2.40 21.95 -4.67
CA ILE A 111 1.74 20.65 -4.89
C ILE A 111 0.25 20.65 -4.55
N LYS A 112 -0.26 21.69 -3.87
CA LYS A 112 -1.68 21.80 -3.45
C LYS A 112 -2.69 21.71 -4.61
N ASP A 113 -2.31 22.15 -5.80
CA ASP A 113 -3.17 22.10 -7.00
C ASP A 113 -3.15 20.70 -7.68
N ILE A 114 -2.31 19.79 -7.18
CA ILE A 114 -2.06 18.44 -7.73
C ILE A 114 -2.57 17.34 -6.80
N VAL A 115 -2.64 17.59 -5.49
CA VAL A 115 -3.05 16.62 -4.47
C VAL A 115 -3.74 17.32 -3.31
N SER A 116 -4.84 16.76 -2.79
CA SER A 116 -5.50 17.31 -1.62
C SER A 116 -4.75 16.96 -0.32
N GLU A 117 -4.97 17.75 0.74
CA GLU A 117 -4.43 17.45 2.07
C GLU A 117 -4.91 16.07 2.59
N SER A 118 -6.14 15.68 2.24
CA SER A 118 -6.70 14.38 2.59
C SER A 118 -5.93 13.24 1.93
N ASP A 119 -5.64 13.37 0.64
CA ASP A 119 -4.90 12.36 -0.13
C ASP A 119 -3.45 12.24 0.35
N VAL A 120 -2.80 13.36 0.72
CA VAL A 120 -1.47 13.35 1.35
C VAL A 120 -1.49 12.61 2.68
N LYS A 121 -2.46 12.89 3.55
CA LYS A 121 -2.62 12.21 4.85
C LYS A 121 -2.88 10.71 4.67
N LYS A 122 -3.70 10.33 3.70
CA LYS A 122 -3.97 8.93 3.34
C LYS A 122 -2.71 8.23 2.82
N ALA A 123 -2.02 8.82 1.83
CA ALA A 123 -0.79 8.26 1.26
C ALA A 123 0.32 8.12 2.32
N TYR A 124 0.42 9.07 3.25
CA TYR A 124 1.34 8.97 4.40
C TYR A 124 1.00 7.79 5.32
N GLN A 125 -0.28 7.60 5.68
CA GLN A 125 -0.69 6.46 6.51
C GLN A 125 -0.44 5.12 5.80
N GLU A 126 -0.81 5.01 4.52
CA GLU A 126 -0.54 3.79 3.72
C GLU A 126 0.97 3.51 3.62
N ALA A 127 1.79 4.54 3.38
CA ALA A 127 3.25 4.42 3.36
C ALA A 127 3.83 4.02 4.72
N MET A 128 3.32 4.58 5.82
CA MET A 128 3.71 4.24 7.19
C MET A 128 3.40 2.77 7.52
N PHE A 129 2.19 2.30 7.25
CA PHE A 129 1.83 0.89 7.44
C PHE A 129 2.64 -0.02 6.52
N GLY A 130 2.89 0.38 5.27
CA GLY A 130 3.75 -0.33 4.33
C GLY A 130 5.22 -0.42 4.78
N MET A 131 5.75 0.63 5.44
CA MET A 131 7.08 0.62 6.06
C MET A 131 7.12 -0.31 7.27
N ALA A 132 6.14 -0.24 8.18
CA ALA A 132 6.09 -1.08 9.37
C ALA A 132 5.90 -2.58 9.06
N ARG A 133 5.13 -2.94 8.01
CA ARG A 133 4.84 -4.34 7.66
C ARG A 133 6.10 -5.16 7.41
N LEU A 134 6.32 -6.22 8.18
CA LEU A 134 7.44 -7.16 7.99
C LEU A 134 7.38 -7.89 6.64
N ASN A 135 8.55 -8.19 6.07
CA ASN A 135 8.67 -9.09 4.91
C ASN A 135 8.67 -10.59 5.30
N LYS A 136 8.43 -10.92 6.57
CA LYS A 136 8.46 -12.30 7.09
C LYS A 136 7.58 -13.26 6.27
N THR A 137 6.37 -12.83 5.89
CA THR A 137 5.48 -13.61 5.02
C THR A 137 6.05 -13.78 3.61
N ALA A 138 6.63 -12.73 3.02
CA ALA A 138 7.26 -12.82 1.70
C ALA A 138 8.44 -13.82 1.72
N ALA A 139 9.30 -13.78 2.74
CA ALA A 139 10.39 -14.73 2.93
C ALA A 139 9.89 -16.19 3.01
N LYS A 140 8.80 -16.46 3.73
CA LYS A 140 8.17 -17.80 3.76
C LYS A 140 7.60 -18.22 2.40
N LEU A 141 6.99 -17.30 1.66
CA LEU A 141 6.43 -17.59 0.35
C LEU A 141 7.51 -17.80 -0.73
N MET A 142 8.70 -17.19 -0.58
CA MET A 142 9.86 -17.48 -1.45
C MET A 142 10.17 -18.98 -1.50
N HIS A 143 10.21 -19.64 -0.34
CA HIS A 143 10.44 -21.08 -0.25
C HIS A 143 9.30 -21.89 -0.88
N LYS A 144 8.04 -21.54 -0.56
CA LYS A 144 6.85 -22.25 -1.07
C LYS A 144 6.72 -22.20 -2.59
N PHE A 145 7.12 -21.09 -3.21
CA PHE A 145 7.00 -20.88 -4.66
C PHE A 145 8.37 -20.97 -5.38
N HIS A 146 9.39 -21.50 -4.72
CA HIS A 146 10.73 -21.73 -5.29
C HIS A 146 11.36 -20.47 -5.90
N ALA A 147 11.64 -19.46 -5.07
CA ALA A 147 12.32 -18.24 -5.51
C ALA A 147 13.75 -18.54 -5.97
N HIS A 148 14.09 -18.02 -7.14
CA HIS A 148 15.42 -18.13 -7.72
C HIS A 148 16.37 -17.05 -7.20
N ALA A 149 15.85 -15.84 -6.96
CA ALA A 149 16.59 -14.72 -6.36
C ALA A 149 15.65 -13.72 -5.66
N ALA A 150 16.21 -12.89 -4.77
CA ALA A 150 15.49 -11.76 -4.18
C ALA A 150 16.44 -10.69 -3.61
N THR A 151 16.00 -9.43 -3.65
CA THR A 151 16.66 -8.29 -2.98
C THR A 151 15.58 -7.38 -2.38
N ASP A 152 15.91 -6.64 -1.33
CA ASP A 152 15.06 -5.58 -0.80
C ASP A 152 15.38 -4.23 -1.45
N VAL A 153 14.36 -3.41 -1.70
CA VAL A 153 14.49 -2.06 -2.25
C VAL A 153 14.49 -1.05 -1.11
N THR A 154 15.63 -0.38 -0.94
CA THR A 154 15.85 0.67 0.05
C THR A 154 16.49 1.92 -0.60
N GLY A 155 17.64 2.38 -0.11
CA GLY A 155 18.20 3.70 -0.41
C GLY A 155 18.63 3.92 -1.85
N PHE A 156 18.88 2.86 -2.64
CA PHE A 156 19.31 2.98 -4.04
C PHE A 156 18.16 2.99 -5.06
N GLY A 157 16.92 2.82 -4.59
CA GLY A 157 15.74 2.77 -5.44
C GLY A 157 15.62 1.50 -6.29
N MET A 158 14.43 1.28 -6.85
CA MET A 158 14.04 0.07 -7.58
C MET A 158 15.09 -0.37 -8.62
N LEU A 159 15.55 0.55 -9.46
CA LEU A 159 16.49 0.25 -10.54
C LEU A 159 17.93 0.04 -10.04
N GLY A 160 18.34 0.69 -8.94
CA GLY A 160 19.62 0.44 -8.30
C GLY A 160 19.70 -0.98 -7.72
N HIS A 161 18.68 -1.38 -6.96
CA HIS A 161 18.60 -2.72 -6.39
C HIS A 161 18.39 -3.81 -7.46
N ALA A 162 17.57 -3.57 -8.49
CA ALA A 162 17.41 -4.51 -9.60
C ALA A 162 18.72 -4.72 -10.39
N LYS A 163 19.50 -3.67 -10.65
CA LYS A 163 20.82 -3.78 -11.32
C LYS A 163 21.81 -4.56 -10.47
N ASN A 164 21.88 -4.30 -9.16
CA ASN A 164 22.74 -5.05 -8.25
C ASN A 164 22.35 -6.53 -8.18
N LEU A 165 21.05 -6.84 -8.19
CA LEU A 165 20.58 -8.23 -8.23
C LEU A 165 20.93 -8.88 -9.56
N ALA A 166 20.66 -8.25 -10.71
CA ALA A 166 21.01 -8.80 -12.04
C ALA A 166 22.51 -9.11 -12.16
N ALA A 167 23.38 -8.20 -11.68
CA ALA A 167 24.82 -8.38 -11.68
C ALA A 167 25.34 -9.50 -10.73
N ASN A 168 24.49 -10.01 -9.85
CA ASN A 168 24.81 -11.10 -8.92
C ASN A 168 24.32 -12.48 -9.41
N GLN A 169 23.74 -12.58 -10.62
CA GLN A 169 23.23 -13.86 -11.14
C GLN A 169 24.35 -14.69 -11.78
N LYS A 170 24.27 -16.02 -11.62
CA LYS A 170 25.20 -16.97 -12.28
C LYS A 170 24.91 -17.16 -13.77
N ALA A 171 23.64 -17.01 -14.16
CA ALA A 171 23.23 -17.02 -15.56
C ALA A 171 23.36 -15.60 -16.16
N GLU A 172 23.62 -15.51 -17.45
CA GLU A 172 23.62 -14.24 -18.19
C GLU A 172 22.18 -13.77 -18.41
N VAL A 173 21.60 -13.12 -17.39
CA VAL A 173 20.21 -12.60 -17.41
C VAL A 173 20.16 -11.09 -17.27
N SER A 174 19.11 -10.48 -17.81
CA SER A 174 18.80 -9.05 -17.64
C SER A 174 17.37 -8.88 -17.15
N PHE A 175 17.14 -7.85 -16.34
CA PHE A 175 15.83 -7.57 -15.74
C PHE A 175 15.16 -6.39 -16.44
N VAL A 176 13.98 -6.65 -17.02
CA VAL A 176 13.07 -5.64 -17.56
C VAL A 176 12.00 -5.35 -16.52
N ILE A 177 11.67 -4.07 -16.31
CA ILE A 177 10.64 -3.62 -15.37
C ILE A 177 9.60 -2.83 -16.15
N GLU A 178 8.48 -3.46 -16.48
CA GLU A 178 7.43 -2.83 -17.30
C GLU A 178 6.52 -1.89 -16.50
N SER A 179 6.27 -2.21 -15.22
CA SER A 179 5.31 -1.49 -14.37
C SER A 179 5.90 -1.20 -13.00
N LEU A 180 5.51 -0.07 -12.44
CA LEU A 180 5.90 0.38 -11.11
C LEU A 180 4.62 0.64 -10.29
N PRO A 181 4.23 -0.24 -9.34
CA PRO A 181 3.16 0.08 -8.41
C PRO A 181 3.65 1.21 -7.51
N ILE A 182 2.96 2.35 -7.47
CA ILE A 182 3.31 3.56 -6.71
C ILE A 182 2.10 3.93 -5.82
N TYR A 183 2.32 4.46 -4.62
CA TYR A 183 1.22 4.97 -3.79
C TYR A 183 0.41 6.04 -4.55
N ALA A 184 -0.91 6.06 -4.35
CA ALA A 184 -1.81 6.96 -5.07
C ALA A 184 -1.33 8.43 -5.00
N HIS A 185 -1.47 9.16 -6.11
CA HIS A 185 -1.02 10.54 -6.30
C HIS A 185 0.51 10.78 -6.22
N MET A 186 1.32 9.89 -5.62
CA MET A 186 2.74 10.15 -5.39
C MET A 186 3.57 10.27 -6.68
N ALA A 187 3.14 9.62 -7.77
CA ALA A 187 3.74 9.83 -9.10
C ALA A 187 3.50 11.25 -9.66
N ALA A 188 2.34 11.86 -9.37
CA ALA A 188 2.03 13.23 -9.78
C ALA A 188 2.74 14.24 -8.88
N VAL A 189 2.73 14.02 -7.55
CA VAL A 189 3.49 14.83 -6.59
C VAL A 189 4.99 14.81 -6.91
N ALA A 190 5.57 13.65 -7.27
CA ALA A 190 6.97 13.55 -7.67
C ALA A 190 7.31 14.38 -8.92
N LYS A 191 6.38 14.52 -9.88
CA LYS A 191 6.56 15.36 -11.09
C LYS A 191 6.43 16.86 -10.80
N ALA A 192 5.52 17.24 -9.90
CA ALA A 192 5.26 18.64 -9.54
C ALA A 192 6.21 19.19 -8.46
N SER A 193 6.87 18.31 -7.70
CA SER A 193 7.74 18.70 -6.61
C SER A 193 8.94 19.53 -7.06
N PRO A 194 9.39 20.53 -6.28
CA PRO A 194 10.68 21.18 -6.49
C PRO A 194 11.89 20.27 -6.19
N ILE A 195 11.68 19.08 -5.60
CA ILE A 195 12.73 18.10 -5.34
C ILE A 195 12.64 16.99 -6.39
N ASN A 196 13.72 16.80 -7.16
CA ASN A 196 13.82 15.64 -8.02
C ASN A 196 14.10 14.38 -7.18
N PHE A 197 13.04 13.67 -6.82
CA PHE A 197 13.12 12.38 -6.13
C PHE A 197 13.63 11.23 -7.02
N LYS A 198 13.73 11.39 -8.35
CA LYS A 198 14.10 10.32 -9.29
C LYS A 198 13.21 9.06 -9.22
N LEU A 199 11.95 9.22 -8.81
CA LEU A 199 10.99 8.11 -8.65
C LEU A 199 10.73 7.38 -9.97
N LEU A 200 10.47 8.13 -11.03
CA LEU A 200 10.16 7.59 -12.35
C LEU A 200 11.43 7.10 -13.08
N ASP A 201 12.60 7.59 -12.70
CA ASP A 201 13.90 7.08 -13.14
C ASP A 201 14.29 5.77 -12.41
N GLY A 202 13.48 5.33 -11.43
CA GLY A 202 13.73 4.15 -10.61
C GLY A 202 14.79 4.32 -9.51
N TYR A 203 15.24 5.54 -9.23
CA TYR A 203 16.34 5.86 -8.30
C TYR A 203 15.91 6.63 -7.03
N SER A 204 14.60 6.77 -6.77
CA SER A 204 14.12 7.32 -5.49
C SER A 204 14.55 6.42 -4.33
N ALA A 205 15.02 7.04 -3.25
CA ALA A 205 15.26 6.30 -2.02
C ALA A 205 13.93 5.78 -1.46
N GLU A 206 13.98 4.58 -0.89
CA GLU A 206 12.84 3.90 -0.27
C GLU A 206 13.22 3.43 1.14
N THR A 207 12.25 3.39 2.04
CA THR A 207 12.46 3.15 3.48
C THR A 207 11.74 1.92 4.04
N SER A 208 11.14 1.11 3.17
CA SER A 208 10.28 -0.04 3.55
C SER A 208 10.87 -1.42 3.27
N GLY A 209 12.11 -1.50 2.74
CA GLY A 209 12.79 -2.76 2.43
C GLY A 209 11.97 -3.65 1.50
N LYS A 210 11.46 -3.11 0.39
CA LYS A 210 10.43 -3.79 -0.44
C LYS A 210 11.07 -4.98 -1.14
N SER A 211 10.61 -6.21 -0.92
CA SER A 211 11.23 -7.34 -1.61
C SER A 211 10.87 -7.32 -3.09
N ILE A 212 11.89 -7.32 -3.95
CA ILE A 212 11.81 -7.90 -5.30
C ILE A 212 12.07 -9.39 -5.13
N THR A 213 11.25 -10.23 -5.74
CA THR A 213 11.46 -11.67 -5.77
C THR A 213 11.37 -12.15 -7.22
N VAL A 214 12.24 -13.11 -7.58
CA VAL A 214 12.40 -13.64 -8.93
C VAL A 214 11.97 -15.11 -8.93
N HIS A 215 11.03 -15.48 -9.79
CA HIS A 215 10.40 -16.80 -9.85
C HIS A 215 10.01 -17.20 -11.27
N HIS A 216 9.99 -18.50 -11.56
CA HIS A 216 9.53 -18.98 -12.86
C HIS A 216 8.03 -18.73 -13.09
N HIS A 217 7.65 -18.35 -14.32
CA HIS A 217 6.27 -18.11 -14.71
C HIS A 217 5.49 -19.42 -14.88
N HIS A 218 5.05 -20.04 -13.79
CA HIS A 218 3.98 -21.04 -13.87
C HIS A 218 2.70 -20.36 -14.40
N HIS A 219 2.09 -20.92 -15.45
CA HIS A 219 0.80 -20.47 -15.97
C HIS A 219 -0.30 -20.61 -14.90
N CYS A 220 -0.49 -19.56 -14.09
CA CYS A 220 -1.60 -19.42 -13.15
C CYS A 220 -2.93 -19.08 -13.85
N HIS A 221 -3.25 -19.80 -14.93
CA HIS A 221 -4.61 -19.85 -15.47
C HIS A 221 -5.49 -20.72 -14.57
N HIS A 222 -5.86 -20.17 -13.42
CA HIS A 222 -6.94 -20.69 -12.57
C HIS A 222 -7.95 -19.57 -12.32
N HIS A 223 -8.82 -19.34 -13.32
CA HIS A 223 -10.09 -18.67 -13.10
C HIS A 223 -10.98 -19.54 -12.21
N HIS A 224 -10.76 -19.47 -10.89
CA HIS A 224 -11.76 -19.92 -9.91
C HIS A 224 -12.89 -18.89 -9.86
N HIS A 225 -13.86 -19.04 -10.77
CA HIS A 225 -15.17 -18.38 -10.66
C HIS A 225 -15.94 -18.97 -9.46
N HIS A 226 -15.62 -18.51 -8.24
CA HIS A 226 -16.50 -18.69 -7.10
C HIS A 226 -17.66 -17.71 -7.21
N HIS A 227 -18.74 -18.15 -7.87
CA HIS A 227 -20.05 -17.50 -7.80
C HIS A 227 -20.56 -17.57 -6.35
N TYR A 228 -20.42 -16.48 -5.61
CA TYR A 228 -21.18 -16.26 -4.39
C TYR A 228 -22.61 -15.88 -4.77
N HIS A 229 -23.51 -16.87 -4.78
CA HIS A 229 -24.95 -16.63 -4.86
C HIS A 229 -25.43 -15.94 -3.58
N TYR A 230 -25.60 -14.62 -3.63
CA TYR A 230 -26.42 -13.91 -2.66
C TYR A 230 -27.90 -14.19 -2.97
N HIS A 231 -28.54 -14.99 -2.12
CA HIS A 231 -30.00 -15.10 -2.11
C HIS A 231 -30.58 -13.80 -1.56
N HIS A 232 -31.22 -13.00 -2.41
CA HIS A 232 -32.22 -12.04 -1.96
C HIS A 232 -33.43 -12.82 -1.41
N HIS A 233 -33.75 -12.59 -0.14
CA HIS A 233 -35.04 -12.95 0.42
C HIS A 233 -35.97 -11.74 0.30
N ASP A 234 -36.85 -11.77 -0.70
CA ASP A 234 -37.92 -10.79 -0.81
C ASP A 234 -38.99 -11.04 0.26
N HIS A 235 -39.31 -9.99 1.02
CA HIS A 235 -40.37 -10.01 2.01
C HIS A 235 -41.74 -9.87 1.31
N HIS A 236 -42.40 -11.01 1.06
CA HIS A 236 -43.84 -11.02 0.80
C HIS A 236 -44.61 -10.73 2.09
N TYR A 237 -45.19 -9.54 2.21
CA TYR A 237 -46.22 -9.25 3.20
C TYR A 237 -47.57 -9.78 2.71
N HIS A 238 -48.17 -10.67 3.50
CA HIS A 238 -49.52 -11.18 3.25
C HIS A 238 -50.58 -10.14 3.64
N HIS A 239 -51.61 -10.02 2.81
CA HIS A 239 -52.89 -9.43 3.21
C HIS A 239 -53.55 -10.28 4.30
N ASP A 240 -54.12 -9.63 5.31
CA ASP A 240 -55.30 -10.13 6.02
C ASP A 240 -56.22 -8.96 6.41
N HIS A 241 -57.53 -9.16 6.26
CA HIS A 241 -58.57 -8.20 6.60
C HIS A 241 -59.06 -8.41 8.04
N HIS A 242 -59.39 -7.34 8.78
CA HIS A 242 -60.52 -7.36 9.70
C HIS A 242 -61.13 -5.96 9.93
N HIS A 243 -62.43 -5.94 10.26
CA HIS A 243 -63.35 -4.80 10.28
C HIS A 243 -63.41 -4.01 11.61
N HIS A 244 -64.18 -2.89 11.58
CA HIS A 244 -64.78 -2.08 12.68
C HIS A 244 -63.93 -0.93 13.25
N HIS A 245 -64.48 0.24 13.62
CA HIS A 245 -65.74 0.95 13.29
C HIS A 245 -65.71 2.40 13.86
N TYR A 246 -66.26 3.40 13.15
CA TYR A 246 -66.57 4.79 13.60
C TYR A 246 -65.39 5.67 14.12
N HIS A 247 -65.41 7.02 14.13
CA HIS A 247 -66.49 8.02 14.02
C HIS A 247 -66.02 9.31 13.28
N HIS A 248 -66.96 10.21 12.95
CA HIS A 248 -66.81 11.59 12.42
C HIS A 248 -65.87 12.50 13.28
N ASP A 249 -65.32 13.65 12.82
CA ASP A 249 -66.04 14.87 12.36
C ASP A 249 -65.26 15.87 11.48
N HIS A 250 -65.99 16.88 10.97
CA HIS A 250 -65.61 17.92 9.99
C HIS A 250 -64.71 19.07 10.51
N HIS A 251 -63.95 19.73 9.61
CA HIS A 251 -64.22 21.14 9.23
C HIS A 251 -63.45 21.65 8.00
N ASP A 252 -64.03 22.68 7.38
CA ASP A 252 -63.71 23.28 6.07
C ASP A 252 -62.72 24.45 6.14
N HIS A 253 -62.04 24.79 5.02
CA HIS A 253 -62.29 26.01 4.20
C HIS A 253 -61.06 26.51 3.39
N HIS A 254 -61.32 26.95 2.14
CA HIS A 254 -60.62 28.03 1.37
C HIS A 254 -59.13 27.85 0.99
N ASP A 255 -58.61 28.32 -0.17
CA ASP A 255 -59.22 28.70 -1.47
C ASP A 255 -58.12 28.85 -2.57
N HIS A 256 -58.56 29.02 -3.84
CA HIS A 256 -57.80 29.47 -5.05
C HIS A 256 -56.73 28.52 -5.65
N HIS A 257 -56.91 28.02 -6.90
CA HIS A 257 -56.69 28.71 -8.20
C HIS A 257 -55.33 29.44 -8.30
N ASP A 258 -54.45 29.26 -9.29
CA ASP A 258 -54.54 28.63 -10.63
C ASP A 258 -53.09 28.26 -11.12
N HIS A 259 -52.77 27.59 -12.24
CA HIS A 259 -53.42 27.15 -13.49
C HIS A 259 -52.76 25.84 -13.99
N HIS A 260 -53.43 25.02 -14.82
CA HIS A 260 -52.96 24.54 -16.14
C HIS A 260 -53.80 23.40 -16.75
N ASP A 261 -54.48 23.70 -17.85
CA ASP A 261 -54.98 22.77 -18.88
C ASP A 261 -54.19 23.02 -20.18
N HIS A 262 -54.02 22.10 -21.15
CA HIS A 262 -54.58 20.75 -21.33
C HIS A 262 -53.72 19.90 -22.31
N HIS A 263 -53.82 18.56 -22.17
CA HIS A 263 -53.71 17.49 -23.18
C HIS A 263 -52.45 17.21 -24.06
N HIS A 264 -51.91 15.98 -23.86
CA HIS A 264 -51.75 14.84 -24.80
C HIS A 264 -51.83 15.08 -26.34
N HIS A 265 -51.08 14.37 -27.20
CA HIS A 265 -50.77 12.92 -27.22
C HIS A 265 -49.48 12.56 -28.03
N HIS A 266 -48.97 11.33 -27.83
CA HIS A 266 -48.30 10.37 -28.75
C HIS A 266 -47.77 10.82 -30.15
N ASP A 267 -46.64 10.32 -30.69
CA ASP A 267 -45.91 9.06 -30.41
C ASP A 267 -44.43 9.03 -30.90
N HIS A 268 -43.67 8.05 -30.40
CA HIS A 268 -42.45 7.34 -30.93
C HIS A 268 -41.54 7.99 -32.03
N HIS A 269 -40.19 7.87 -32.02
CA HIS A 269 -39.32 6.69 -31.80
C HIS A 269 -37.81 7.06 -31.64
N HIS A 270 -36.98 6.07 -31.25
CA HIS A 270 -35.48 6.00 -31.34
C HIS A 270 -34.64 6.90 -30.40
N HIS A 271 -33.44 6.51 -29.93
CA HIS A 271 -32.82 5.19 -29.59
C HIS A 271 -31.47 5.49 -28.90
N HIS A 272 -31.11 4.81 -27.79
CA HIS A 272 -29.73 4.73 -27.22
C HIS A 272 -29.05 6.05 -26.77
N ASP A 273 -28.18 6.13 -25.75
CA ASP A 273 -27.78 5.19 -24.69
C ASP A 273 -27.41 5.99 -23.43
N HIS A 274 -27.74 5.48 -22.24
CA HIS A 274 -27.23 5.99 -20.97
C HIS A 274 -26.31 4.94 -20.33
N HIS A 275 -25.01 5.22 -20.25
CA HIS A 275 -24.11 4.54 -19.32
C HIS A 275 -23.52 5.52 -18.31
N HIS A 276 -24.09 5.50 -17.10
CA HIS A 276 -23.35 5.90 -15.91
C HIS A 276 -22.26 4.86 -15.61
N HIS A 277 -21.06 5.33 -15.29
CA HIS A 277 -20.06 4.53 -14.60
C HIS A 277 -19.73 5.22 -13.28
N HIS A 278 -20.13 4.57 -12.18
CA HIS A 278 -19.62 4.82 -10.84
C HIS A 278 -18.68 3.66 -10.47
N ASP A 279 -17.53 4.03 -9.92
CA ASP A 279 -16.67 3.31 -8.97
C ASP A 279 -16.47 1.79 -9.07
N HIS A 280 -15.19 1.38 -9.07
CA HIS A 280 -14.54 0.84 -7.85
C HIS A 280 -13.10 0.37 -8.16
N HIS A 281 -12.09 1.16 -7.78
CA HIS A 281 -10.71 0.70 -7.78
C HIS A 281 -10.30 0.13 -6.40
N HIS A 282 -10.44 -1.19 -6.24
CA HIS A 282 -9.75 -1.91 -5.17
C HIS A 282 -8.26 -2.09 -5.53
N THR A 283 -7.37 -1.73 -4.61
CA THR A 283 -5.92 -1.82 -4.78
C THR A 283 -5.38 -3.22 -4.51
N MET A 284 -5.23 -4.02 -5.57
CA MET A 284 -4.32 -5.18 -5.61
C MET A 284 -3.55 -5.23 -6.95
N ASN A 285 -2.65 -4.27 -7.17
CA ASN A 285 -1.74 -4.29 -8.32
C ASN A 285 -0.43 -5.00 -7.96
N THR A 286 -0.40 -6.33 -8.14
CA THR A 286 0.83 -7.11 -8.25
C THR A 286 0.96 -7.61 -9.69
N MET A 287 1.76 -6.92 -10.50
CA MET A 287 2.17 -7.43 -11.82
C MET A 287 3.45 -6.72 -12.26
N ILE A 288 4.57 -7.46 -12.30
CA ILE A 288 5.68 -7.12 -13.18
C ILE A 288 5.80 -8.31 -14.13
N ILE A 289 5.63 -8.03 -15.41
CA ILE A 289 5.51 -9.04 -16.45
C ILE A 289 6.92 -9.29 -17.02
N THR A 290 7.18 -10.56 -17.36
CA THR A 290 8.30 -11.07 -18.16
C THR A 290 8.31 -10.51 -19.59
N ILE A 291 9.38 -10.82 -20.36
CA ILE A 291 9.48 -10.98 -21.84
C ILE A 291 10.68 -10.19 -22.39
N PRO A 292 11.40 -10.72 -23.41
CA PRO A 292 11.34 -12.07 -23.97
C PRO A 292 12.19 -13.06 -23.18
#